data_AF-A0A376FB78-F1
#
_entry.id   AF-A0A376FB78-F1
#
_cell.length_a   1.000
_cell.length_b   1.000
_cell.length_c   1.000
_cell.angle_alpha   90.00
_cell.angle_beta   90.00
_cell.angle_gamma   90.00
#
_symmetry.space_group_name_H-M   'P 1'
#
loop_
_entity.id
_entity.type
_entity.pdbx_description
1 polymer ?
#
loop_
_entity_poly.entity_id
_entity_poly.type
_entity_poly.pdbx_seq_one_letter_code
_entity_poly.pdbx_strand_id
1 'polypeptide(L)' 'MAQLMRASFREADLLVRFGGDEFAVLFADTDEQGAWIAMQYLAEQVESYNARKLHPWVAPFLVGAK' A
#
# COMPACT_ATOMS: atom_id res chain seq x y z
N MET A 1 -7.14 -5.38 -4.02
CA MET A 1 -6.11 -4.76 -3.14
C MET A 1 -4.72 -5.37 -3.31
N ALA A 2 -4.52 -6.68 -3.09
CA ALA A 2 -3.18 -7.29 -3.16
C ALA A 2 -2.40 -7.06 -4.48
N GLN A 3 -3.07 -7.04 -5.64
CA GLN A 3 -2.42 -6.71 -6.92
C GLN A 3 -2.01 -5.24 -7.04
N LEU A 4 -2.81 -4.31 -6.48
CA LEU A 4 -2.47 -2.89 -6.45
C LEU A 4 -1.22 -2.67 -5.59
N MET A 5 -1.18 -3.26 -4.39
CA MET A 5 -0.02 -3.20 -3.50
C MET A 5 1.23 -3.79 -4.15
N ARG A 6 1.14 -4.96 -4.79
CA ARG A 6 2.27 -5.55 -5.53
C ARG A 6 2.78 -4.67 -6.67
N ALA A 7 1.91 -3.89 -7.31
CA ALA A 7 2.30 -2.96 -8.36
C ALA A 7 2.90 -1.65 -7.82
N SER A 8 2.61 -1.31 -6.56
CA SER A 8 3.07 -0.08 -5.91
C SER A 8 4.46 -0.19 -5.26
N PHE A 9 4.94 -1.40 -4.97
CA PHE A 9 6.23 -1.62 -4.31
C PHE A 9 7.23 -2.35 -5.20
N ARG A 10 8.51 -2.27 -4.83
CA ARG A 10 9.59 -2.94 -5.54
C ARG A 10 9.55 -4.43 -5.23
N GLU A 11 10.13 -5.24 -6.11
CA GLU A 11 10.26 -6.68 -5.87
C GLU A 11 11.14 -7.01 -4.65
N ALA A 12 12.05 -6.10 -4.31
CA ALA A 12 12.91 -6.21 -3.13
C ALA A 12 12.16 -5.96 -1.80
N ASP A 13 10.98 -5.34 -1.83
CA ASP A 13 10.18 -5.04 -0.64
C ASP A 13 9.24 -6.23 -0.33
N LEU A 14 9.23 -6.67 0.92
CA LEU A 14 8.42 -7.82 1.32
C LEU A 14 7.01 -7.36 1.71
N LEU A 15 6.01 -7.77 0.91
CA LEU A 15 4.60 -7.59 1.21
C LEU A 15 4.03 -8.83 1.92
N VAL A 16 3.51 -8.66 3.13
CA VAL A 16 2.88 -9.72 3.93
C VAL A 16 1.43 -9.37 4.20
N ARG A 17 0.52 -10.34 4.05
CA ARG A 17 -0.87 -10.22 4.53
C ARG A 17 -0.95 -10.84 5.93
N PHE A 18 -1.13 -10.01 6.94
CA PHE A 18 -1.14 -10.45 8.35
C PHE A 18 -2.44 -11.16 8.73
N GLY A 19 -3.57 -10.71 8.18
CA GLY A 19 -4.88 -11.31 8.41
C GLY A 19 -5.97 -10.48 7.73
N GLY A 20 -7.11 -11.06 7.36
CA GLY A 20 -8.25 -10.30 6.83
C GLY A 20 -7.86 -9.32 5.71
N ASP A 21 -8.03 -8.04 5.96
CA ASP A 21 -7.68 -6.89 5.11
C ASP A 21 -6.40 -6.15 5.53
N GLU A 22 -5.66 -6.67 6.51
CA GLU A 22 -4.42 -6.09 7.03
C GLU A 22 -3.19 -6.58 6.26
N PHE A 23 -2.35 -5.62 5.86
CA PHE A 23 -1.10 -5.85 5.15
C PHE A 23 0.04 -5.12 5.86
N ALA A 24 1.23 -5.69 5.80
CA ALA A 24 2.47 -5.02 6.18
C ALA A 24 3.46 -5.07 5.04
N VAL A 25 4.32 -4.05 4.99
CA VAL A 25 5.40 -3.93 4.01
C VAL A 25 6.69 -3.77 4.80
N LEU A 26 7.68 -4.59 4.49
CA LEU A 26 9.04 -4.42 4.97
C LEU A 26 9.89 -3.91 3.81
N PHE A 27 10.41 -2.68 3.95
CA PHE A 27 11.26 -2.07 2.95
C PHE A 27 12.71 -2.53 3.10
N ALA A 28 13.31 -2.97 2.01
CA ALA A 28 14.73 -3.28 1.98
C ALA A 28 15.53 -2.02 1.64
N ASP A 29 16.64 -1.79 2.35
CA ASP A 29 17.59 -0.70 2.06
C ASP A 29 16.91 0.68 1.96
N THR A 30 15.98 0.94 2.89
CA THR A 30 15.16 2.16 2.90
C THR A 30 15.10 2.70 4.32
N ASP A 31 15.24 4.02 4.46
CA ASP A 31 15.10 4.74 5.71
C ASP A 31 13.63 5.14 5.97
N GLU A 32 13.36 5.74 7.13
CA GLU A 32 12.01 6.16 7.50
C GLU A 32 11.40 7.14 6.48
N GLN A 33 12.21 8.04 5.92
CA GLN A 33 11.75 9.02 4.93
C GLN A 33 11.33 8.33 3.63
N GLY A 34 12.14 7.39 3.13
CA GLY A 34 11.81 6.60 1.95
C GLY A 34 10.59 5.71 2.15
N ALA A 35 10.44 5.13 3.34
CA ALA A 35 9.25 4.36 3.71
C ALA A 35 7.99 5.25 3.69
N TRP A 36 8.08 6.46 4.24
CA TRP A 36 6.96 7.41 4.20
C TRP A 36 6.55 7.78 2.77
N ILE A 37 7.52 8.06 1.89
CA ILE A 37 7.25 8.38 0.48
C ILE A 37 6.55 7.21 -0.22
N ALA A 38 7.02 5.97 0.00
CA ALA A 38 6.39 4.77 -0.56
C ALA A 38 4.96 4.56 -0.03
N MET A 39 4.73 4.86 1.25
CA MET A 39 3.40 4.80 1.86
C MET A 39 2.45 5.87 1.33
N GLN A 40 2.92 7.10 1.10
CA GLN A 40 2.14 8.15 0.44
C GLN A 40 1.78 7.76 -0.99
N TYR A 41 2.74 7.22 -1.75
CA TYR A 41 2.47 6.75 -3.11
C TYR A 41 1.39 5.65 -3.15
N LEU A 42 1.43 4.69 -2.22
CA LEU A 42 0.38 3.68 -2.13
C LEU A 42 -0.99 4.29 -1.84
N ALA A 43 -1.07 5.28 -0.94
CA ALA A 43 -2.33 5.97 -0.63
C ALA A 43 -2.93 6.63 -1.88
N GLU A 44 -2.11 7.33 -2.67
CA GLU A 44 -2.54 7.94 -3.95
C GLU A 44 -3.04 6.89 -4.96
N GLN A 45 -2.40 5.72 -5.02
CA GLN A 45 -2.86 4.62 -5.87
C GLN A 45 -4.22 4.06 -5.42
N VAL A 46 -4.45 3.95 -4.11
CA VAL A 46 -5.74 3.51 -3.56
C VAL A 46 -6.83 4.55 -3.83
N GLU A 47 -6.55 5.84 -3.65
CA GLU A 47 -7.48 6.91 -4.01
C GLU A 47 -7.81 6.90 -5.50
N SER A 48 -6.80 6.75 -6.35
CA SER A 48 -6.98 6.63 -7.80
C SER A 48 -7.81 5.41 -8.17
N TYR A 49 -7.64 4.28 -7.46
CA TYR A 49 -8.45 3.08 -7.65
C TYR A 49 -9.91 3.31 -7.25
N ASN A 50 -10.15 3.93 -6.09
CA ASN A 50 -11.48 4.27 -5.61
C ASN A 50 -12.20 5.26 -6.55
N ALA A 51 -11.48 6.25 -7.09
CA ALA A 51 -12.00 7.27 -7.99
C ALA A 51 -12.51 6.69 -9.32
N ARG A 52 -11.97 5.55 -9.78
CA ARG A 52 -12.43 4.87 -10.99
C ARG A 52 -13.84 4.27 -10.85
N LYS A 53 -14.44 4.27 -9.65
CA LYS A 53 -15.80 3.75 -9.37
C LYS A 53 -16.09 2.38 -9.99
N LEU A 54 -15.06 1.53 -10.07
CA LEU A 54 -15.19 0.17 -10.62
C LEU A 54 -16.09 -0.71 -9.74
N HIS A 55 -16.30 -0.30 -8.48
CA HIS A 55 -17.14 -0.98 -7.51
C HIS A 55 -18.00 0.03 -6.72
N PRO A 56 -19.16 -0.40 -6.20
CA PRO A 56 -20.04 0.46 -5.41
C PRO A 56 -19.52 0.78 -3.99
N TRP A 57 -18.39 0.21 -3.58
CA TRP A 57 -17.76 0.44 -2.28
C TRP A 57 -16.43 1.20 -2.41
N VAL A 58 -16.10 2.00 -1.41
CA VAL A 58 -14.81 2.68 -1.26
C VAL A 58 -13.94 1.83 -0.33
N ALA A 59 -12.70 1.54 -0.73
CA ALA A 59 -11.75 0.88 0.16
C ALA A 59 -11.08 1.93 1.06
N PRO A 60 -11.38 1.99 2.37
CA PRO A 60 -10.65 2.85 3.29
C PRO A 60 -9.21 2.35 3.44
N PHE A 61 -8.27 3.28 3.53
CA PHE A 61 -6.84 2.97 3.67
C PHE A 61 -6.26 3.76 4.84
N LEU A 62 -5.57 3.06 5.74
CA LEU A 62 -4.90 3.63 6.91
C LEU A 62 -3.47 3.10 6.91
N VAL A 63 -2.52 4.00 7.17
CA VAL A 63 -1.10 3.68 7.16
C VAL A 63 -0.44 4.14 8.45
N GLY A 64 0.50 3.33 8.95
CA GLY A 64 1.34 3.65 10.09
C GLY A 64 2.74 3.08 9.88
N ALA A 65 3.75 3.81 10.32
CA ALA A 65 5.13 3.36 10.38
C ALA A 65 5.54 3.17 11.85
N LYS A 66 6.45 2.24 12.11
CA LYS A 66 7.06 1.98 13.42
C LYS A 66 8.57 1.93 13.29
#